data_AF-A0AAV7KQE8-F1
#
_entry.id   AF-A0AAV7KQE8-F1
#
_cell.length_a   1.000
_cell.length_b   1.000
_cell.length_c   1.000
_cell.angle_alpha   90.00
_cell.angle_beta   90.00
_cell.angle_gamma   90.00
#
_symmetry.space_group_name_H-M   'P 1'
#
loop_
_entity.id
_entity.type
_entity.pdbx_description
1 polymer ?
#
loop_
_entity_poly.entity_id
_entity_poly.type
_entity_poly.pdbx_seq_one_letter_code
_entity_poly.pdbx_strand_id
1 'polypeptide(L)'
;MRPYLLTPYRQPISTPQFNYNYAHKRTRVIVEQTFGRWKRRFHCLHGELRMSPDKVCSIIVACAVLHNIAIQWKQPLLEDEVSDYSYPDDVLDFEETVGHLASKHYRDQFSIHNFSN
;
A
#
# COMPACT_ATOMS: atom_id res chain seq x y z
N MET A 1 -18.00 -11.41 -7.51
CA MET A 1 -17.22 -10.51 -6.63
C MET A 1 -18.02 -10.26 -5.36
N ARG A 2 -17.36 -10.11 -4.21
CA ARG A 2 -18.06 -9.73 -2.98
C ARG A 2 -18.26 -8.20 -2.95
N PRO A 3 -19.44 -7.69 -2.57
CA PRO A 3 -19.77 -6.27 -2.71
C PRO A 3 -18.93 -5.33 -1.84
N TYR A 4 -18.24 -5.85 -0.84
CA TYR A 4 -17.46 -5.09 0.13
C TYR A 4 -15.95 -5.03 -0.16
N LEU A 5 -15.48 -5.66 -1.25
CA LEU A 5 -14.06 -5.65 -1.61
C LEU A 5 -13.78 -4.58 -2.67
N LEU A 6 -13.09 -3.51 -2.24
CA LEU A 6 -12.51 -2.54 -3.16
C LEU A 6 -11.46 -3.25 -4.02
N THR A 7 -11.74 -3.41 -5.31
CA THR A 7 -10.87 -4.10 -6.25
C THR A 7 -10.33 -3.09 -7.28
N PRO A 8 -9.02 -3.06 -7.56
CA PRO A 8 -8.47 -2.20 -8.61
C PRO A 8 -8.97 -2.59 -10.00
N TYR A 9 -9.09 -1.61 -10.89
CA TYR A 9 -9.33 -1.83 -12.31
C TYR A 9 -8.11 -2.50 -12.93
N ARG A 10 -8.29 -3.62 -13.65
CA ARG A 10 -7.18 -4.34 -14.31
C ARG A 10 -6.58 -3.57 -15.49
N GLN A 11 -7.45 -2.90 -16.24
CA GLN A 11 -7.11 -2.06 -17.38
C GLN A 11 -7.86 -0.73 -17.22
N PRO A 12 -7.34 0.20 -16.40
CA PRO A 12 -7.91 1.53 -16.30
C PRO A 12 -7.82 2.23 -17.66
N ILE A 13 -8.96 2.73 -18.15
CA ILE A 13 -9.08 3.41 -19.46
C ILE A 13 -9.41 4.91 -19.32
N SER A 14 -9.86 5.34 -18.14
CA SER A 14 -10.27 6.71 -17.86
C SER A 14 -9.57 7.28 -16.64
N THR A 15 -9.37 8.60 -16.60
CA THR A 15 -8.72 9.30 -15.48
C THR A 15 -9.30 8.92 -14.11
N PRO A 16 -10.63 8.84 -13.90
CA PRO A 16 -11.17 8.41 -12.62
C PRO A 16 -10.76 6.99 -12.19
N GLN A 17 -10.61 6.06 -13.14
CA GLN A 17 -10.17 4.69 -12.86
C GLN A 17 -8.70 4.65 -12.48
N PHE A 18 -7.85 5.46 -13.12
CA PHE A 18 -6.45 5.62 -12.74
C PHE A 18 -6.32 6.21 -11.34
N ASN A 19 -7.06 7.27 -11.04
CA ASN A 19 -7.05 7.93 -9.73
C ASN A 19 -7.46 6.95 -8.62
N TYR A 20 -8.51 6.16 -8.87
CA TYR A 20 -8.94 5.13 -7.95
C TYR A 20 -7.86 4.08 -7.71
N ASN A 21 -7.23 3.54 -8.77
CA ASN A 21 -6.14 2.56 -8.64
C ASN A 21 -4.93 3.14 -7.90
N TYR A 22 -4.59 4.40 -8.14
CA TYR A 22 -3.50 5.10 -7.45
C TYR A 22 -3.79 5.22 -5.95
N ALA A 23 -4.95 5.75 -5.58
CA ALA A 23 -5.37 5.87 -4.18
C ALA A 23 -5.45 4.51 -3.50
N HIS A 24 -5.98 3.49 -4.18
CA HIS A 24 -6.05 2.12 -3.69
C HIS A 24 -4.66 1.54 -3.41
N LYS A 25 -3.73 1.65 -4.37
CA LYS A 25 -2.34 1.21 -4.23
C LYS A 25 -1.65 1.91 -3.05
N ARG A 26 -1.75 3.25 -2.98
CA ARG A 26 -1.15 4.06 -1.91
C ARG A 26 -1.64 3.63 -0.54
N THR A 27 -2.95 3.46 -0.39
CA THR A 27 -3.57 2.99 0.86
C THR A 27 -3.07 1.60 1.24
N ARG A 28 -3.03 0.67 0.28
CA ARG A 28 -2.55 -0.70 0.52
C ARG A 28 -1.10 -0.73 1.01
N VAL A 29 -0.23 0.07 0.38
CA VAL A 29 1.18 0.18 0.77
C VAL A 29 1.32 0.63 2.22
N ILE A 30 0.60 1.68 2.63
CA ILE A 30 0.66 2.19 4.02
C ILE A 30 0.19 1.12 5.02
N VAL A 31 -0.89 0.41 4.70
CA VAL A 31 -1.43 -0.67 5.56
C VAL A 31 -0.45 -1.83 5.69
N GLU A 32 0.10 -2.30 4.57
CA GLU A 32 1.08 -3.40 4.54
C GLU A 32 2.35 -3.03 5.33
N GLN A 33 2.84 -1.80 5.18
CA GLN A 33 3.98 -1.29 5.92
C GLN A 33 3.70 -1.18 7.42
N THR A 34 2.51 -0.71 7.80
CA THR A 34 2.09 -0.62 9.20
C THR A 34 2.10 -2.00 9.85
N PHE A 35 1.51 -3.00 9.20
CA PHE A 35 1.57 -4.38 9.68
C PHE A 35 3.00 -4.95 9.70
N GLY A 36 3.82 -4.62 8.71
CA GLY A 36 5.25 -4.97 8.72
C GLY A 36 5.98 -4.39 9.94
N ARG A 37 5.73 -3.13 10.29
CA ARG A 37 6.32 -2.50 11.49
C ARG A 37 5.81 -3.12 12.78
N TRP A 38 4.52 -3.44 12.84
CA TRP A 38 3.91 -4.06 14.01
C TRP A 38 4.47 -5.46 14.27
N LYS A 39 4.60 -6.30 13.24
CA LYS A 39 5.18 -7.65 13.38
C LYS A 39 6.63 -7.63 13.85
N ARG A 40 7.41 -6.63 13.43
CA ARG A 40 8.80 -6.44 13.91
C ARG A 40 8.85 -5.95 15.35
N ARG A 41 7.99 -4.99 15.72
CA ARG A 41 7.98 -4.39 17.06
C ARG A 41 7.36 -5.30 18.13
N PHE A 42 6.31 -6.03 17.75
CA PHE A 42 5.56 -6.90 18.65
C PHE A 42 5.67 -8.34 18.15
N HIS A 43 6.63 -9.08 18.70
CA HIS A 43 6.90 -10.46 18.28
C HIS A 43 5.68 -11.40 18.41
N CYS A 44 4.73 -11.08 19.31
CA CYS A 44 3.47 -11.80 19.41
C CYS A 44 2.64 -11.78 18.11
N LEU A 45 2.82 -10.79 17.23
CA LEU A 45 2.16 -10.69 15.94
C LEU A 45 2.93 -11.37 14.81
N HIS A 46 4.15 -11.86 15.06
CA HIS A 46 4.96 -12.54 14.06
C HIS A 46 4.43 -13.94 13.72
N GLY A 47 3.77 -14.59 14.69
CA GLY A 47 3.23 -15.94 14.57
C GLY A 47 1.71 -16.02 14.71
N GLU A 48 1.22 -17.25 14.83
CA GLU A 48 -0.19 -17.54 15.09
C GLU A 48 -0.54 -17.24 16.56
N LEU A 49 -1.58 -16.42 16.76
CA LEU A 49 -2.14 -16.17 18.09
C LEU A 49 -3.15 -17.26 18.46
N ARG A 50 -2.72 -18.24 19.25
CA ARG A 50 -3.53 -19.39 19.70
C ARG A 50 -4.43 -19.04 20.90
N MET A 51 -5.30 -18.05 20.72
CA MET A 51 -6.23 -17.58 21.74
C MET A 51 -7.64 -17.37 21.16
N SER A 52 -8.63 -17.12 22.01
CA SER A 52 -9.96 -16.75 21.54
C SER A 52 -9.93 -15.43 20.75
N PRO A 53 -10.83 -15.26 19.75
CA PRO A 53 -10.91 -14.03 18.96
C PRO A 53 -10.99 -12.75 19.80
N ASP A 54 -11.76 -12.78 20.89
CA ASP A 54 -11.91 -11.62 21.79
C ASP A 54 -10.57 -11.19 22.43
N LYS A 55 -9.75 -12.18 22.82
CA LYS A 55 -8.42 -11.93 23.37
C LYS A 55 -7.48 -11.42 22.28
N VAL A 56 -7.56 -11.98 21.07
CA VAL A 56 -6.76 -11.51 19.93
C VAL A 56 -7.09 -10.05 19.61
N CYS A 57 -8.37 -9.67 19.54
CA CYS A 57 -8.79 -8.29 19.34
C CYS A 57 -8.20 -7.36 20.42
N SER A 58 -8.21 -7.79 21.68
CA SER A 58 -7.61 -7.04 22.79
C SER A 58 -6.10 -6.84 22.62
N ILE A 59 -5.36 -7.87 22.19
CA ILE A 59 -3.94 -7.75 21.86
C ILE A 59 -3.70 -6.76 20.72
N ILE A 60 -4.48 -6.85 19.63
CA ILE A 60 -4.34 -5.96 18.47
C ILE A 60 -4.54 -4.50 18.88
N VAL A 61 -5.56 -4.21 19.71
CA VAL A 61 -5.80 -2.86 20.24
C VAL A 61 -4.65 -2.40 21.12
N ALA A 62 -4.14 -3.24 22.02
CA ALA A 62 -2.99 -2.90 22.87
C ALA A 62 -1.74 -2.59 22.03
N CYS A 63 -1.44 -3.39 21.00
CA CYS A 63 -0.37 -3.14 20.05
C CYS A 63 -0.55 -1.79 19.32
N ALA A 64 -1.77 -1.43 18.94
CA ALA A 64 -2.07 -0.13 18.31
C ALA A 64 -1.72 1.05 19.22
N VAL A 65 -2.20 1.00 20.47
CA VAL A 65 -1.96 2.05 21.46
C VAL A 65 -0.47 2.18 21.76
N LEU A 66 0.21 1.05 22.01
CA LEU A 66 1.65 1.03 22.28
C LEU A 66 2.46 1.52 21.08
N HIS A 67 2.04 1.21 19.85
CA HIS A 67 2.68 1.70 18.65
C HIS A 67 2.58 3.23 18.53
N ASN A 68 1.40 3.79 18.79
CA ASN A 68 1.19 5.24 18.75
C ASN A 68 2.04 5.96 19.80
N ILE A 69 2.13 5.42 21.02
CA ILE A 69 3.01 5.94 22.08
C ILE A 69 4.47 5.88 21.61
N ALA A 70 4.91 4.77 21.03
CA ALA A 70 6.27 4.63 20.51
C ALA A 70 6.60 5.65 19.41
N ILE A 71 5.66 5.93 18.50
CA ILE A 71 5.80 6.99 17.48
C ILE A 71 5.94 8.36 18.16
N GLN A 72 5.05 8.67 19.10
CA GLN A 72 5.06 9.95 19.82
C GLN A 72 6.39 10.19 20.54
N TRP A 73 6.97 9.14 21.11
CA TRP A 73 8.26 9.18 21.81
C TRP A 73 9.46 8.96 20.88
N LYS A 74 9.26 8.95 19.56
CA LYS A 74 10.30 8.75 18.55
C LYS A 74 11.19 7.52 18.83
N GLN A 75 10.57 6.46 19.36
CA GLN A 75 11.29 5.24 19.69
C GLN A 75 11.73 4.55 18.39
N PRO A 76 13.03 4.23 18.25
CA PRO A 76 13.51 3.53 17.07
C PRO A 76 12.76 2.20 16.93
N LEU A 77 12.58 1.76 15.68
CA LEU A 77 12.26 0.35 15.44
C LEU A 77 13.51 -0.44 15.81
N LEU A 78 13.35 -1.58 16.49
CA LEU A 78 14.47 -2.49 16.73
C LEU A 78 14.99 -2.90 15.35
N GLU A 79 16.13 -2.36 14.96
CA GLU A 79 16.84 -2.74 13.74
C GLU A 79 17.56 -4.04 14.03
N ASP A 80 17.21 -5.09 13.28
CA ASP A 80 18.17 -6.07 12.81
C ASP A 80 17.66 -6.63 11.48
N GLU A 81 18.53 -6.53 10.47
CA GLU A 81 18.41 -6.81 9.05
C GLU A 81 17.60 -5.83 8.18
N VAL A 82 18.36 -5.13 7.35
CA VAL A 82 17.95 -4.25 6.26
C VAL A 82 16.97 -4.99 5.37
N SER A 83 15.70 -4.77 5.61
CA SER A 83 14.67 -5.00 4.61
C SER A 83 14.85 -3.90 3.58
N ASP A 84 15.40 -4.25 2.41
CA ASP A 84 15.48 -3.41 1.20
C ASP A 84 14.07 -3.01 0.72
N TYR A 85 13.39 -2.20 1.53
CA TYR A 85 12.29 -1.36 1.13
C TYR A 85 12.85 0.06 1.07
N SER A 86 13.85 0.27 0.21
CA SER A 86 14.20 1.61 -0.24
C SER A 86 12.92 2.27 -0.74
N TYR A 87 12.53 3.34 -0.06
CA TYR A 87 11.51 4.25 -0.56
C TYR A 87 12.16 5.04 -1.68
N PRO A 88 11.58 5.08 -2.89
CA PRO A 88 11.69 6.32 -3.62
C PRO A 88 11.00 7.39 -2.77
N ASP A 89 11.74 8.46 -2.47
CA ASP A 89 11.20 9.75 -2.01
C ASP A 89 10.09 10.28 -2.96
N ASP A 90 10.03 9.69 -4.16
CA ASP A 90 9.05 9.93 -5.20
C ASP A 90 7.77 9.13 -4.92
N VAL A 91 6.98 9.64 -3.97
CA VAL A 91 5.54 9.67 -4.23
C VAL A 91 5.38 10.46 -5.52
N LEU A 92 5.41 9.78 -6.66
CA LEU A 92 5.20 10.41 -7.96
C LEU A 92 3.98 11.30 -7.84
N ASP A 93 4.21 12.58 -8.15
CA ASP A 93 3.17 13.58 -8.20
C ASP A 93 2.04 13.03 -9.08
N PHE A 94 0.81 13.34 -8.68
CA PHE A 94 -0.38 12.94 -9.41
C PHE A 94 -0.25 13.32 -10.89
N GLU A 95 0.36 14.48 -11.17
CA GLU A 95 0.65 14.97 -12.51
C GLU A 95 1.63 14.10 -13.31
N GLU A 96 2.69 13.57 -12.69
CA GLU A 96 3.71 12.80 -13.41
C GLU A 96 3.19 11.42 -13.83
N THR A 97 2.40 10.79 -12.96
CA THR A 97 1.76 9.49 -13.27
C THR A 97 0.71 9.65 -14.36
N VAL A 98 -0.12 10.70 -14.30
CA VAL A 98 -1.11 11.01 -15.35
C VAL A 98 -0.42 11.40 -16.66
N GLY A 99 0.67 12.17 -16.61
CA GLY A 99 1.46 12.56 -17.77
C GLY A 99 2.10 11.38 -18.51
N HIS A 100 2.68 10.43 -17.78
CA HIS A 100 3.21 9.19 -18.35
C HIS A 100 2.12 8.33 -19.00
N LEU A 101 0.93 8.27 -18.39
CA LEU A 101 -0.19 7.48 -18.88
C LEU A 101 -0.90 8.11 -20.09
N ALA A 102 -1.07 9.43 -20.10
CA ALA A 102 -1.56 10.16 -21.27
C ALA A 102 -0.62 10.02 -22.47
N SER A 103 0.70 10.10 -22.21
CA SER A 103 1.74 9.87 -23.21
C SER A 103 1.72 8.43 -23.76
N LYS A 104 1.49 7.43 -22.89
CA LYS A 104 1.34 6.03 -23.29
C LYS A 104 0.08 5.82 -24.13
N HIS A 105 -1.06 6.38 -23.73
CA HIS A 105 -2.30 6.30 -24.49
C HIS A 105 -2.16 6.92 -25.88
N TYR A 106 -1.49 8.07 -25.99
CA TYR A 106 -1.22 8.71 -27.28
C TYR A 106 -0.30 7.87 -28.17
N ARG A 107 0.75 7.25 -27.61
CA ARG A 107 1.64 6.32 -28.32
C ARG A 107 0.92 5.06 -28.79
N ASP A 108 0.04 4.51 -27.96
CA ASP A 108 -0.74 3.32 -28.29
C ASP A 108 -1.76 3.63 -29.41
N GLN A 109 -2.44 4.78 -29.35
CA GLN A 109 -3.33 5.23 -30.44
C GLN A 109 -2.58 5.51 -31.75
N PHE A 110 -1.41 6.17 -31.67
CA PHE A 110 -0.59 6.46 -32.85
C PHE A 110 -0.05 5.18 -33.50
N SER A 111 0.33 4.17 -32.69
CA SER A 111 0.80 2.88 -33.17
C SER A 111 -0.30 2.10 -33.90
N ILE A 112 -1.52 2.09 -33.36
CA ILE A 112 -2.68 1.43 -34.00
C ILE A 112 -3.02 2.10 -35.34
N HIS A 113 -2.93 3.42 -35.42
CA HIS A 113 -3.30 4.16 -36.63
C HIS A 113 -2.24 4.10 -37.76
N ASN A 114 -0.95 3.95 -37.42
CA ASN A 114 0.14 4.00 -38.41
C ASN A 114 0.72 2.63 -38.80
N PHE A 115 0.48 1.58 -38.01
CA PHE A 115 1.02 0.24 -38.28
C PHE A 115 -0.06 -0.83 -38.52
N SER A 116 -1.32 -0.43 -38.78
CA SER A 116 -2.35 -1.36 -39.28
C SER A 116 -2.28 -1.47 -40.81
N ASN A 117 -1.33 -2.24 -41.33
CA ASN A 117 -1.34 -2.86 -42.67
C ASN A 117 -0.41 -4.07 -42.69
#